data_AF-A0A3B9NIQ3-F1
#
_entry.id   AF-A0A3B9NIQ3-F1
#
_cell.length_a   1.000
_cell.length_b   1.000
_cell.length_c   1.000
_cell.angle_alpha   90.00
_cell.angle_beta   90.00
_cell.angle_gamma   90.00
#
_symmetry.space_group_name_H-M   'P 1'
#
loop_
_entity.id
_entity.type
_entity.pdbx_description
1 polymer ?
#
loop_
_entity_poly.entity_id
_entity_poly.type
_entity_poly.pdbx_seq_one_letter_code
_entity_poly.pdbx_strand_id
1 'polypeptide(L)'
;MDNLECIAKSLKNMVGRFEADAFARQMTSFINGITLPWNGSIINGLVSPFRQLFYLFNLNITSDINSSERIPFDLEKDWPIIVPMLAKMESAHRYEYGELKPFSEILFETMDTEEVLRRRQIGLSTYISFFHVGPLHFEEQAIEKVVELYKNFDSELIKTFGWNADDVIALYNCLDALFELKKDKAFIKQQKKELNKDEFKKEILSALANGSSFKEAMRSLSEQPIDMCKYIADPSMVNIFSLFDLEHCSKPLVDTVLEKLTITSSVDKNFLFFSQPNQLYKKPIYKLLDGNYMIIDHRVLLNAMSDLLQEKCSEIIKNKNRITKARDKYLERKIEQLFKDFYK
;
A
#
# COMPACT_ATOMS: atom_id res chain seq x y z
N MET A 1 -1.19 5.47 31.38
CA MET A 1 -0.89 4.43 30.37
C MET A 1 -2.13 3.61 30.03
N ASP A 2 -2.94 3.29 31.04
CA ASP A 2 -4.09 2.38 30.93
C ASP A 2 -5.09 2.73 29.81
N ASN A 3 -5.36 4.01 29.51
CA ASN A 3 -6.36 4.38 28.51
C ASN A 3 -5.94 4.06 27.05
N LEU A 4 -4.75 4.48 26.61
CA LEU A 4 -4.29 4.24 25.23
C LEU A 4 -4.06 2.75 24.94
N GLU A 5 -3.43 2.04 25.87
CA GLU A 5 -3.19 0.61 25.74
C GLU A 5 -4.51 -0.18 25.72
N CYS A 6 -5.50 0.20 26.56
CA CYS A 6 -6.82 -0.44 26.53
C CYS A 6 -7.55 -0.18 25.21
N ILE A 7 -7.50 1.04 24.66
CA ILE A 7 -8.09 1.35 23.35
C ILE A 7 -7.40 0.53 22.26
N ALA A 8 -6.07 0.49 22.26
CA ALA A 8 -5.30 -0.24 21.26
C ALA A 8 -5.56 -1.75 21.31
N LYS A 9 -5.61 -2.35 22.50
CA LYS A 9 -5.95 -3.77 22.67
C LYS A 9 -7.38 -4.05 22.23
N SER A 10 -8.32 -3.18 22.59
CA SER A 10 -9.72 -3.31 22.17
C SER A 10 -9.84 -3.24 20.65
N LEU A 11 -9.09 -2.34 20.01
CA LEU A 11 -9.08 -2.19 18.56
C LEU A 11 -8.45 -3.41 17.88
N LYS A 12 -7.31 -3.89 18.39
CA LYS A 12 -6.65 -5.11 17.89
C LYS A 12 -7.58 -6.33 17.98
N ASN A 13 -8.23 -6.51 19.13
CA ASN A 13 -9.22 -7.57 19.33
C ASN A 13 -10.43 -7.41 18.41
N MET A 14 -10.81 -6.18 18.07
CA MET A 14 -11.87 -5.94 17.10
C MET A 14 -11.45 -6.32 15.70
N VAL A 15 -10.36 -5.74 15.19
CA VAL A 15 -9.96 -5.96 13.81
C VAL A 15 -9.45 -7.37 13.56
N GLY A 16 -8.89 -8.04 14.57
CA GLY A 16 -8.44 -9.43 14.47
C GLY A 16 -9.57 -10.44 14.27
N ARG A 17 -10.83 -10.06 14.53
CA ARG A 17 -12.01 -10.91 14.28
C ARG A 17 -12.38 -10.95 12.80
N PHE A 18 -11.90 -10.01 11.99
CA PHE A 18 -12.23 -9.98 10.57
C PHE A 18 -11.43 -10.99 9.76
N GLU A 19 -12.06 -11.58 8.75
CA GLU A 19 -11.42 -12.44 7.76
C GLU A 19 -10.25 -11.68 7.09
N ALA A 20 -9.07 -12.30 7.05
CA ALA A 20 -7.83 -11.61 6.74
C ALA A 20 -7.79 -11.11 5.30
N ASP A 21 -8.16 -11.96 4.34
CA ASP A 21 -8.07 -11.63 2.91
C ASP A 21 -9.11 -10.57 2.53
N ALA A 22 -10.35 -10.70 3.01
CA ALA A 22 -11.41 -9.73 2.80
C ALA A 22 -11.07 -8.38 3.44
N PHE A 23 -10.55 -8.39 4.68
CA PHE A 23 -10.13 -7.16 5.35
C PHE A 23 -8.94 -6.52 4.66
N ALA A 24 -7.94 -7.31 4.23
CA ALA A 24 -6.80 -6.86 3.45
C ALA A 24 -7.24 -6.16 2.17
N ARG A 25 -8.12 -6.79 1.38
CA ARG A 25 -8.71 -6.22 0.16
C ARG A 25 -9.41 -4.90 0.43
N GLN A 26 -10.23 -4.85 1.47
CA GLN A 26 -10.94 -3.63 1.86
C GLN A 26 -9.97 -2.50 2.23
N MET A 27 -8.95 -2.80 3.05
CA MET A 27 -7.95 -1.80 3.45
C MET A 27 -7.12 -1.32 2.25
N THR A 28 -6.68 -2.21 1.37
CA THR A 28 -5.98 -1.86 0.13
C THR A 28 -6.84 -0.96 -0.76
N SER A 29 -8.14 -1.26 -0.91
CA SER A 29 -9.09 -0.40 -1.62
C SER A 29 -9.15 1.00 -1.00
N PHE A 30 -9.25 1.09 0.32
CA PHE A 30 -9.28 2.37 1.02
C PHE A 30 -7.98 3.16 0.89
N ILE A 31 -6.82 2.49 1.01
CA ILE A 31 -5.49 3.09 0.90
C ILE A 31 -5.27 3.72 -0.48
N ASN A 32 -5.55 2.96 -1.54
CA ASN A 32 -5.41 3.44 -2.92
C ASN A 32 -6.54 4.41 -3.32
N GLY A 33 -7.61 4.44 -2.53
CA GLY A 33 -8.77 5.28 -2.74
C GLY A 33 -8.83 6.56 -1.92
N ILE A 34 -7.79 6.91 -1.14
CA ILE A 34 -7.81 8.07 -0.22
C ILE A 34 -8.14 9.38 -0.94
N THR A 35 -7.65 9.56 -2.17
CA THR A 35 -7.85 10.78 -2.96
C THR A 35 -9.11 10.75 -3.83
N LEU A 36 -9.86 9.63 -3.84
CA LEU A 36 -11.03 9.48 -4.69
C LEU A 36 -12.23 10.23 -4.07
N PRO A 37 -12.93 11.10 -4.83
CA PRO A 37 -14.01 11.93 -4.30
C PRO A 37 -15.14 11.13 -3.64
N TRP A 38 -15.46 9.94 -4.16
CA TRP A 38 -16.52 9.08 -3.65
C TRP A 38 -16.16 8.33 -2.35
N ASN A 39 -14.89 8.35 -1.93
CA ASN A 39 -14.46 7.76 -0.67
C ASN A 39 -14.51 8.74 0.51
N GLY A 40 -15.12 9.92 0.33
CA GLY A 40 -15.21 10.94 1.37
C GLY A 40 -15.79 10.43 2.69
N SER A 41 -16.77 9.52 2.67
CA SER A 41 -17.34 8.93 3.89
C SER A 41 -16.38 8.02 4.66
N ILE A 42 -15.49 7.32 3.94
CA ILE A 42 -14.46 6.44 4.53
C ILE A 42 -13.37 7.29 5.20
N ILE A 43 -12.97 8.36 4.53
CA ILE A 43 -11.90 9.27 4.98
C ILE A 43 -12.39 10.20 6.10
N ASN A 44 -13.68 10.50 6.15
CA ASN A 44 -14.25 11.37 7.17
C ASN A 44 -14.01 10.81 8.58
N GLY A 45 -13.44 11.64 9.46
CA GLY A 45 -13.10 11.29 10.83
C GLY A 45 -11.72 10.63 11.01
N LEU A 46 -11.03 10.25 9.94
CA LEU A 46 -9.63 9.82 10.00
C LEU A 46 -8.70 11.05 10.03
N VAL A 47 -7.82 11.11 11.02
CA VAL A 47 -6.84 12.19 11.20
C VAL A 47 -5.63 12.01 10.28
N SER A 48 -5.23 10.76 10.07
CA SER A 48 -4.13 10.36 9.21
C SER A 48 -4.53 9.12 8.41
N PRO A 49 -5.37 9.27 7.36
CA PRO A 49 -6.02 8.14 6.70
C PRO A 49 -5.03 7.05 6.28
N PHE A 50 -3.93 7.43 5.63
CA PHE A 50 -2.90 6.48 5.19
C PHE A 50 -2.28 5.70 6.36
N ARG A 51 -1.77 6.38 7.39
CA ARG A 51 -1.18 5.74 8.59
C ARG A 51 -2.18 4.84 9.30
N GLN A 52 -3.41 5.30 9.45
CA GLN A 52 -4.45 4.61 10.19
C GLN A 52 -4.93 3.36 9.46
N LEU A 53 -5.12 3.41 8.14
CA LEU A 53 -5.50 2.26 7.33
C LEU A 53 -4.40 1.19 7.29
N PHE A 54 -3.14 1.59 7.09
CA PHE A 54 -2.01 0.66 7.18
C PHE A 54 -1.90 0.03 8.57
N TYR A 55 -2.15 0.81 9.63
CA TYR A 55 -2.14 0.31 11.00
C TYR A 55 -3.26 -0.71 11.25
N LEU A 56 -4.50 -0.44 10.83
CA LEU A 56 -5.61 -1.38 10.94
C LEU A 56 -5.31 -2.69 10.21
N PHE A 57 -4.78 -2.60 8.98
CA PHE A 57 -4.40 -3.77 8.22
C PHE A 57 -3.32 -4.57 8.98
N ASN A 58 -2.26 -3.92 9.44
CA ASN A 58 -1.19 -4.61 10.18
C ASN A 58 -1.69 -5.22 11.49
N LEU A 59 -2.63 -4.57 12.20
CA LEU A 59 -3.28 -5.15 13.39
C LEU A 59 -4.03 -6.44 13.05
N ASN A 60 -4.81 -6.46 11.97
CA ASN A 60 -5.58 -7.63 11.57
C ASN A 60 -4.65 -8.83 11.27
N ILE A 61 -3.61 -8.64 10.47
CA ILE A 61 -2.71 -9.74 10.10
C ILE A 61 -1.83 -10.21 11.25
N THR A 62 -1.62 -9.38 12.28
CA THR A 62 -0.83 -9.69 13.48
C THR A 62 -1.65 -10.20 14.67
N SER A 63 -2.97 -10.31 14.53
CA SER A 63 -3.85 -10.70 15.63
C SER A 63 -3.88 -12.21 15.89
N ASP A 64 -3.95 -12.57 17.17
CA ASP A 64 -3.98 -13.94 17.70
C ASP A 64 -5.42 -14.48 17.76
N ILE A 65 -6.08 -14.61 16.60
CA ILE A 65 -7.45 -15.15 16.53
C ILE A 65 -7.50 -16.33 15.55
N ASN A 66 -7.95 -17.48 16.07
CA ASN A 66 -8.20 -18.73 15.33
C ASN A 66 -9.12 -18.46 14.12
N SER A 67 -8.70 -18.93 12.95
CA SER A 67 -9.32 -18.63 11.65
C SER A 67 -10.76 -19.11 11.49
N SER A 68 -11.22 -20.05 12.32
CA SER A 68 -12.53 -20.71 12.18
C SER A 68 -13.75 -19.87 12.59
N GLU A 69 -13.56 -18.71 13.22
CA GLU A 69 -14.64 -17.84 13.71
C GLU A 69 -14.59 -16.41 13.13
N ARG A 70 -13.77 -16.19 12.08
CA ARG A 70 -13.61 -14.86 11.51
C ARG A 70 -14.87 -14.43 10.74
N ILE A 71 -15.28 -13.19 10.94
CA ILE A 71 -16.48 -12.59 10.34
C ILE A 71 -16.10 -11.62 9.21
N PRO A 72 -16.99 -11.38 8.23
CA PRO A 72 -16.77 -10.32 7.25
C PRO A 72 -16.83 -8.95 7.94
N PHE A 73 -15.98 -8.03 7.49
CA PHE A 73 -16.04 -6.63 7.90
C PHE A 73 -17.24 -5.94 7.22
N ASP A 74 -18.03 -5.23 8.01
CA ASP A 74 -19.20 -4.48 7.56
C ASP A 74 -18.94 -2.98 7.78
N LEU A 75 -18.75 -2.25 6.67
CA LEU A 75 -18.45 -0.83 6.69
C LEU A 75 -19.50 0.00 7.46
N GLU A 76 -20.78 -0.36 7.38
CA GLU A 76 -21.85 0.40 8.04
C GLU A 76 -21.91 0.13 9.55
N LYS A 77 -21.57 -1.09 9.98
CA LYS A 77 -21.64 -1.50 11.39
C LYS A 77 -20.34 -1.28 12.16
N ASP A 78 -19.21 -1.63 11.55
CA ASP A 78 -17.93 -1.69 12.23
C ASP A 78 -17.18 -0.35 12.19
N TRP A 79 -17.29 0.39 11.08
CA TRP A 79 -16.58 1.67 10.91
C TRP A 79 -16.98 2.75 11.92
N PRO A 80 -18.28 2.91 12.28
CA PRO A 80 -18.69 3.85 13.33
C PRO A 80 -18.12 3.52 14.72
N ILE A 81 -17.59 2.31 14.93
CA ILE A 81 -16.93 1.91 16.18
C ILE A 81 -15.41 2.12 16.06
N ILE A 82 -14.81 1.72 14.92
CA ILE A 82 -13.37 1.81 14.67
C ILE A 82 -12.88 3.26 14.60
N VAL A 83 -13.57 4.11 13.83
CA VAL A 83 -13.12 5.50 13.59
C VAL A 83 -13.03 6.31 14.90
N PRO A 84 -14.02 6.29 15.81
CA PRO A 84 -13.89 6.94 17.11
C PRO A 84 -12.74 6.39 17.96
N MET A 85 -12.44 5.09 17.90
CA MET A 85 -11.29 4.52 18.62
C MET A 85 -9.97 5.06 18.06
N LEU A 86 -9.82 5.10 16.74
CA LEU A 86 -8.66 5.69 16.07
C LEU A 86 -8.50 7.18 16.41
N ALA A 87 -9.59 7.95 16.40
CA ALA A 87 -9.58 9.37 16.77
C ALA A 87 -9.17 9.59 18.23
N LYS A 88 -9.62 8.73 19.15
CA LYS A 88 -9.17 8.76 20.55
C LYS A 88 -7.69 8.44 20.69
N MET A 89 -7.17 7.46 19.94
CA MET A 89 -5.74 7.15 19.93
C MET A 89 -4.92 8.35 19.43
N GLU A 90 -5.32 8.97 18.33
CA GLU A 90 -4.70 10.18 17.78
C GLU A 90 -4.70 11.34 18.79
N SER A 91 -5.84 11.57 19.45
CA SER A 91 -5.96 12.58 20.51
C SER A 91 -5.00 12.30 21.66
N ALA A 92 -4.90 11.04 22.10
CA ALA A 92 -3.95 10.66 23.14
C ALA A 92 -2.52 10.95 22.68
N HIS A 93 -2.10 10.49 21.49
CA HIS A 93 -0.76 10.76 20.97
C HIS A 93 -0.45 12.27 20.86
N ARG A 94 -1.42 13.07 20.40
CA ARG A 94 -1.27 14.51 20.27
C ARG A 94 -1.12 15.23 21.62
N TYR A 95 -2.04 14.99 22.55
CA TYR A 95 -2.16 15.80 23.77
C TYR A 95 -1.46 15.18 24.99
N GLU A 96 -1.43 13.84 25.09
CA GLU A 96 -0.82 13.14 26.24
C GLU A 96 0.64 12.75 25.97
N TYR A 97 1.02 12.54 24.70
CA TYR A 97 2.38 12.15 24.31
C TYR A 97 3.13 13.27 23.56
N GLY A 98 2.48 14.40 23.27
CA GLY A 98 3.13 15.60 22.79
C GLY A 98 3.66 15.51 21.36
N GLU A 99 2.89 14.88 20.45
CA GLU A 99 3.21 14.82 19.01
C GLU A 99 3.37 16.22 18.38
N LEU A 100 2.72 17.26 18.93
CA LEU A 100 2.84 18.66 18.50
C LEU A 100 3.18 19.60 19.67
N LYS A 101 4.00 20.62 19.40
CA LYS A 101 4.34 21.69 20.36
C LYS A 101 3.19 22.71 20.51
N PRO A 102 3.05 23.35 21.68
CA PRO A 102 3.87 23.19 22.89
C PRO A 102 3.43 21.99 23.74
N PHE A 103 4.42 21.28 24.28
CA PHE A 103 4.22 20.22 25.25
C PHE A 103 3.61 20.82 26.52
N SER A 104 2.55 20.23 27.07
CA SER A 104 1.87 20.78 28.23
C SER A 104 2.81 20.77 29.45
N GLU A 105 3.20 21.95 29.93
CA GLU A 105 4.06 22.12 31.11
C GLU A 105 3.43 21.51 32.37
N ILE A 106 2.09 21.45 32.41
CA ILE A 106 1.29 20.79 33.46
C ILE A 106 1.68 19.30 33.62
N LEU A 107 2.18 18.63 32.58
CA LEU A 107 2.63 17.24 32.69
C LEU A 107 3.87 17.09 33.57
N PHE A 108 4.77 18.08 33.59
CA PHE A 108 5.92 18.11 34.50
C PHE A 108 5.52 18.44 35.94
N GLU A 109 4.38 19.09 36.15
CA GLU A 109 3.83 19.39 37.47
C GLU A 109 3.07 18.19 38.07
N THR A 110 2.51 17.33 37.21
CA THR A 110 1.58 16.26 37.62
C THR A 110 2.18 14.85 37.56
N MET A 111 3.36 14.67 36.95
CA MET A 111 4.01 13.37 36.78
C MET A 111 5.52 13.46 36.96
N ASP A 112 6.13 12.30 37.22
CA ASP A 112 7.59 12.18 37.29
C ASP A 112 8.28 12.56 35.97
N THR A 113 9.44 13.21 36.07
CA THR A 113 10.17 13.75 34.91
C THR A 113 10.59 12.66 33.93
N GLU A 114 10.95 11.46 34.40
CA GLU A 114 11.36 10.35 33.55
C GLU A 114 10.19 9.85 32.70
N GLU A 115 9.00 9.71 33.30
CA GLU A 115 7.78 9.32 32.60
C GLU A 115 7.36 10.37 31.56
N VAL A 116 7.50 11.66 31.90
CA VAL A 116 7.22 12.76 30.98
C VAL A 116 8.14 12.71 29.76
N LEU A 117 9.46 12.48 29.96
CA LEU A 117 10.42 12.33 28.87
C LEU A 117 10.15 11.08 28.03
N ARG A 118 9.79 9.96 28.67
CA ARG A 118 9.43 8.71 27.97
C ARG A 118 8.22 8.91 27.05
N ARG A 119 7.17 9.59 27.53
CA ARG A 119 5.99 9.91 26.71
C ARG A 119 6.34 10.79 25.53
N ARG A 120 7.21 11.77 25.75
CA ARG A 120 7.70 12.65 24.68
C ARG A 120 8.48 11.88 23.62
N GLN A 121 9.31 10.91 24.00
CA GLN A 121 9.99 10.03 23.04
C GLN A 121 8.99 9.25 22.19
N ILE A 122 7.96 8.65 22.81
CA ILE A 122 6.90 7.93 22.10
C ILE A 122 6.14 8.86 21.14
N GLY A 123 5.75 10.05 21.57
CA GLY A 123 5.08 11.05 20.74
C GLY A 123 5.94 11.50 19.56
N LEU A 124 7.23 11.76 19.79
CA LEU A 124 8.16 12.13 18.72
C LEU A 124 8.33 10.99 17.70
N SER A 125 8.46 9.74 18.13
CA SER A 125 8.52 8.59 17.22
C SER A 125 7.23 8.45 16.39
N THR A 126 6.08 8.75 16.98
CA THR A 126 4.78 8.75 16.30
C THR A 126 4.71 9.86 15.24
N TYR A 127 5.16 11.07 15.59
CA TYR A 127 5.26 12.20 14.67
C TYR A 127 6.21 11.91 13.52
N ILE A 128 7.42 11.44 13.79
CA ILE A 128 8.40 11.07 12.75
C ILE A 128 7.78 10.00 11.85
N SER A 129 7.16 8.98 12.41
CA SER A 129 6.48 7.96 11.62
C SER A 129 5.34 8.54 10.75
N PHE A 130 4.59 9.55 11.22
CA PHE A 130 3.58 10.24 10.39
C PHE A 130 4.19 10.86 9.13
N PHE A 131 5.27 11.63 9.26
CA PHE A 131 5.88 12.38 8.15
C PHE A 131 6.72 11.51 7.21
N HIS A 132 7.25 10.39 7.70
CA HIS A 132 8.14 9.52 6.94
C HIS A 132 7.44 8.36 6.21
N VAL A 133 6.12 8.20 6.38
CA VAL A 133 5.37 7.06 5.85
C VAL A 133 4.80 7.29 4.45
N GLY A 134 4.44 8.54 4.11
CA GLY A 134 3.98 8.90 2.77
C GLY A 134 5.17 9.30 1.88
N PRO A 135 5.31 8.75 0.66
CA PRO A 135 6.30 9.24 -0.29
C PRO A 135 5.94 10.68 -0.68
N LEU A 136 6.77 11.63 -0.27
CA LEU A 136 6.62 13.06 -0.56
C LEU A 136 7.27 13.47 -1.90
N HIS A 137 7.92 12.52 -2.57
CA HIS A 137 8.56 12.70 -3.86
C HIS A 137 7.68 12.14 -4.98
N PHE A 138 7.86 12.68 -6.18
CA PHE A 138 7.30 12.06 -7.38
C PHE A 138 7.92 10.66 -7.58
N GLU A 139 7.17 9.78 -8.23
CA GLU A 139 7.57 8.41 -8.47
C GLU A 139 8.82 8.34 -9.37
N GLU A 140 8.84 9.18 -10.40
CA GLU A 140 9.94 9.31 -11.34
C GLU A 140 11.24 9.72 -10.64
N GLN A 141 11.13 10.55 -9.59
CA GLN A 141 12.29 10.96 -8.78
C GLN A 141 12.85 9.79 -7.95
N ALA A 142 11.98 8.90 -7.47
CA ALA A 142 12.41 7.70 -6.76
C ALA A 142 13.05 6.69 -7.70
N ILE A 143 12.44 6.46 -8.87
CA ILE A 143 13.01 5.59 -9.91
C ILE A 143 14.39 6.09 -10.34
N GLU A 144 14.51 7.38 -10.69
CA GLU A 144 15.78 7.97 -11.10
C GLU A 144 16.84 7.82 -10.01
N LYS A 145 16.47 8.10 -8.76
CA LYS A 145 17.38 7.97 -7.62
C LYS A 145 17.86 6.53 -7.45
N VAL A 146 17.00 5.53 -7.57
CA VAL A 146 17.38 4.12 -7.49
C VAL A 146 18.41 3.79 -8.58
N VAL A 147 18.12 4.11 -9.83
CA VAL A 147 19.02 3.81 -10.95
C VAL A 147 20.38 4.51 -10.78
N GLU A 148 20.39 5.81 -10.50
CA GLU A 148 21.63 6.58 -10.39
C GLU A 148 22.53 6.15 -9.22
N LEU A 149 21.93 5.77 -8.09
CA LEU A 149 22.69 5.34 -6.91
C LEU A 149 23.32 3.97 -7.12
N TYR A 150 22.61 3.05 -7.78
CA TYR A 150 22.97 1.64 -7.76
C TYR A 150 23.63 1.13 -9.05
N LYS A 151 23.53 1.86 -10.17
CA LYS A 151 24.14 1.46 -11.45
C LYS A 151 25.63 1.10 -11.39
N ASN A 152 26.38 1.75 -10.49
CA ASN A 152 27.83 1.49 -10.33
C ASN A 152 28.13 0.15 -9.62
N PHE A 153 27.09 -0.59 -9.24
CA PHE A 153 27.17 -1.90 -8.58
C PHE A 153 26.51 -3.01 -9.42
N ASP A 154 25.98 -2.70 -10.61
CA ASP A 154 25.24 -3.67 -11.43
C ASP A 154 26.06 -4.90 -11.77
N SER A 155 27.35 -4.75 -12.06
CA SER A 155 28.24 -5.87 -12.35
C SER A 155 28.38 -6.81 -11.14
N GLU A 156 28.52 -6.25 -9.93
CA GLU A 156 28.59 -7.02 -8.70
C GLU A 156 27.23 -7.67 -8.33
N LEU A 157 26.12 -6.97 -8.58
CA LEU A 157 24.77 -7.47 -8.35
C LEU A 157 24.44 -8.64 -9.29
N ILE A 158 24.69 -8.51 -10.61
CA ILE A 158 24.47 -9.59 -11.59
C ILE A 158 25.29 -10.82 -11.21
N LYS A 159 26.57 -10.62 -10.86
CA LYS A 159 27.46 -11.73 -10.51
C LYS A 159 26.99 -12.49 -9.28
N THR A 160 26.39 -11.81 -8.31
CA THR A 160 26.05 -12.40 -7.00
C THR A 160 24.61 -12.90 -6.94
N PHE A 161 23.68 -12.15 -7.52
CA PHE A 161 22.24 -12.36 -7.38
C PHE A 161 21.53 -12.66 -8.70
N GLY A 162 22.19 -12.44 -9.85
CA GLY A 162 21.62 -12.69 -11.17
C GLY A 162 20.68 -11.60 -11.69
N TRP A 163 20.67 -10.43 -11.06
CA TRP A 163 19.88 -9.26 -11.45
C TRP A 163 20.60 -7.96 -11.05
N ASN A 164 20.22 -6.83 -11.63
CA ASN A 164 20.80 -5.50 -11.35
C ASN A 164 19.74 -4.46 -10.90
N ALA A 165 20.14 -3.19 -10.76
CA ALA A 165 19.20 -2.13 -10.38
C ALA A 165 18.10 -1.90 -11.44
N ASP A 166 18.44 -2.00 -12.73
CA ASP A 166 17.49 -1.84 -13.83
C ASP A 166 16.43 -2.95 -13.84
N ASP A 167 16.80 -4.19 -13.51
CA ASP A 167 15.87 -5.32 -13.40
C ASP A 167 14.84 -5.09 -12.28
N VAL A 168 15.27 -4.49 -11.16
CA VAL A 168 14.38 -4.11 -10.03
C VAL A 168 13.34 -3.10 -10.49
N ILE A 169 13.76 -2.06 -11.22
CA ILE A 169 12.85 -1.06 -11.78
C ILE A 169 11.96 -1.65 -12.89
N ALA A 170 12.49 -2.56 -13.72
CA ALA A 170 11.70 -3.24 -14.73
C ALA A 170 10.59 -4.10 -14.13
N LEU A 171 10.87 -4.81 -13.02
CA LEU A 171 9.85 -5.56 -12.27
C LEU A 171 8.80 -4.61 -11.65
N TYR A 172 9.23 -3.50 -11.06
CA TYR A 172 8.32 -2.48 -10.54
C TYR A 172 7.38 -1.96 -11.64
N ASN A 173 7.93 -1.53 -12.77
CA ASN A 173 7.17 -1.02 -13.92
C ASN A 173 6.23 -2.09 -14.51
N CYS A 174 6.61 -3.37 -14.47
CA CYS A 174 5.75 -4.47 -14.90
C CYS A 174 4.50 -4.58 -14.01
N LEU A 175 4.68 -4.52 -12.68
CA LEU A 175 3.58 -4.53 -11.72
C LEU A 175 2.70 -3.29 -11.84
N ASP A 176 3.29 -2.12 -12.02
CA ASP A 176 2.58 -0.87 -12.23
C ASP A 176 1.74 -0.87 -13.52
N ALA A 177 2.33 -1.30 -14.63
CA ALA A 177 1.62 -1.46 -15.89
C ALA A 177 0.47 -2.48 -15.79
N LEU A 178 0.62 -3.53 -14.98
CA LEU A 178 -0.45 -4.50 -14.72
C LEU A 178 -1.61 -3.86 -13.94
N PHE A 179 -1.30 -3.04 -12.94
CA PHE A 179 -2.29 -2.28 -12.17
C PHE A 179 -3.07 -1.32 -13.09
N GLU A 180 -2.38 -0.51 -13.89
CA GLU A 180 -2.99 0.40 -14.86
C GLU A 180 -3.84 -0.35 -15.88
N LEU A 181 -3.35 -1.47 -16.43
CA LEU A 181 -4.10 -2.31 -17.36
C LEU A 181 -5.41 -2.83 -16.75
N LYS A 182 -5.39 -3.27 -15.48
CA LYS A 182 -6.58 -3.77 -14.79
C LYS A 182 -7.58 -2.65 -14.48
N LYS A 183 -7.08 -1.48 -14.11
CA LYS A 183 -7.88 -0.27 -13.89
C LYS A 183 -8.53 0.19 -15.20
N ASP A 184 -7.77 0.26 -16.28
CA ASP A 184 -8.26 0.62 -17.60
C ASP A 184 -9.32 -0.36 -18.10
N LYS A 185 -9.15 -1.66 -17.90
CA LYS A 185 -10.20 -2.66 -18.21
C LYS A 185 -11.49 -2.43 -17.43
N ALA A 186 -11.42 -1.91 -16.21
CA ALA A 186 -12.60 -1.64 -15.39
C ALA A 186 -13.35 -0.36 -15.82
N PHE A 187 -12.65 0.65 -16.34
CA PHE A 187 -13.23 1.98 -16.59
C PHE A 187 -13.28 2.41 -18.06
N ILE A 188 -12.33 1.98 -18.87
CA ILE A 188 -12.29 2.28 -20.30
C ILE A 188 -13.13 1.26 -21.03
N LYS A 189 -14.18 1.72 -21.72
CA LYS A 189 -14.93 0.89 -22.69
C LYS A 189 -13.92 0.28 -23.65
N GLN A 190 -13.78 -1.04 -23.65
CA GLN A 190 -13.03 -1.71 -24.69
C GLN A 190 -13.65 -1.30 -26.03
N GLN A 191 -12.85 -0.72 -26.93
CA GLN A 191 -13.32 -0.40 -28.27
C GLN A 191 -13.60 -1.71 -29.02
N LYS A 192 -14.78 -2.30 -28.82
CA LYS A 192 -15.33 -3.22 -29.80
C LYS A 192 -15.98 -2.42 -30.91
N LYS A 193 -15.87 -2.98 -32.11
CA LYS A 193 -16.46 -2.48 -33.35
C LYS A 193 -17.89 -2.03 -33.08
N GLU A 194 -18.16 -0.73 -33.18
CA GLU A 194 -19.53 -0.24 -33.20
C GLU A 194 -20.23 -0.93 -34.35
N LEU A 195 -21.23 -1.77 -34.03
CA LEU A 195 -22.05 -2.39 -35.06
C LEU A 195 -22.71 -1.26 -35.85
N ASN A 196 -22.57 -1.28 -37.16
CA ASN A 196 -23.34 -0.35 -37.98
C ASN A 196 -24.84 -0.69 -37.85
N LYS A 197 -25.72 0.23 -38.26
CA LYS A 197 -27.18 0.06 -38.13
C LYS A 197 -27.70 -1.26 -38.72
N ASP A 198 -27.10 -1.72 -39.81
CA ASP A 198 -27.54 -2.94 -40.51
C ASP A 198 -27.08 -4.20 -39.79
N GLU A 199 -25.85 -4.21 -39.27
CA GLU A 199 -25.31 -5.28 -38.43
C GLU A 199 -26.11 -5.39 -37.12
N PHE A 200 -26.38 -4.27 -36.44
CA PHE A 200 -27.21 -4.23 -35.23
C PHE A 200 -28.63 -4.77 -35.49
N LYS A 201 -29.26 -4.33 -36.58
CA LYS A 201 -30.61 -4.78 -36.96
C LYS A 201 -30.62 -6.28 -37.26
N LYS A 202 -29.59 -6.79 -37.94
CA LYS A 202 -29.46 -8.21 -38.26
C LYS A 202 -29.34 -9.06 -37.01
N GLU A 203 -28.51 -8.65 -36.04
CA GLU A 203 -28.34 -9.41 -34.80
C GLU A 203 -29.58 -9.36 -33.89
N ILE A 204 -30.23 -8.20 -33.75
CA ILE A 204 -31.51 -8.10 -33.02
C ILE A 204 -32.58 -8.99 -33.66
N LEU A 205 -32.75 -8.93 -34.98
CA LEU A 205 -33.75 -9.75 -35.67
C LEU A 205 -33.45 -11.24 -35.54
N SER A 206 -32.18 -11.64 -35.58
CA SER A 206 -31.77 -13.03 -35.36
C SER A 206 -32.08 -13.49 -33.93
N ALA A 207 -31.83 -12.66 -32.92
CA ALA A 207 -32.12 -13.00 -31.53
C ALA A 207 -33.63 -13.10 -31.25
N LEU A 208 -34.42 -12.18 -31.82
CA LEU A 208 -35.89 -12.22 -31.76
C LEU A 208 -36.45 -13.47 -32.44
N ALA A 209 -35.91 -13.85 -33.61
CA ALA A 209 -36.29 -15.07 -34.32
C ALA A 209 -35.98 -16.36 -33.53
N ASN A 210 -34.93 -16.32 -32.70
CA ASN A 210 -34.55 -17.41 -31.80
C ASN A 210 -35.33 -17.41 -30.46
N GLY A 211 -36.38 -16.59 -30.35
CA GLY A 211 -37.28 -16.57 -29.18
C GLY A 211 -36.80 -15.72 -28.00
N SER A 212 -35.70 -14.98 -28.13
CA SER A 212 -35.30 -13.98 -27.13
C SER A 212 -36.23 -12.77 -27.19
N SER A 213 -36.55 -12.18 -26.04
CA SER A 213 -37.23 -10.88 -26.00
C SER A 213 -36.31 -9.77 -26.52
N PHE A 214 -36.88 -8.65 -26.98
CA PHE A 214 -36.08 -7.49 -27.40
C PHE A 214 -35.13 -7.02 -26.29
N LYS A 215 -35.56 -7.08 -25.02
CA LYS A 215 -34.74 -6.70 -23.87
C LYS A 215 -33.55 -7.63 -23.69
N GLU A 216 -33.72 -8.94 -23.87
CA GLU A 216 -32.64 -9.93 -23.78
C GLU A 216 -31.67 -9.81 -24.94
N ALA A 217 -32.17 -9.63 -26.16
CA ALA A 217 -31.37 -9.38 -27.35
C ALA A 217 -30.54 -8.09 -27.22
N MET A 218 -31.15 -7.02 -26.70
CA MET A 218 -30.44 -5.77 -26.41
C MET A 218 -29.41 -5.97 -25.29
N ARG A 219 -29.73 -6.78 -24.27
CA ARG A 219 -28.81 -7.08 -23.16
C ARG A 219 -27.62 -7.94 -23.58
N SER A 220 -27.79 -8.86 -24.53
CA SER A 220 -26.70 -9.66 -25.09
C SER A 220 -25.80 -8.86 -26.03
N LEU A 221 -26.35 -7.83 -26.67
CA LEU A 221 -25.60 -6.90 -27.52
C LEU A 221 -24.94 -5.77 -26.72
N SER A 222 -25.53 -5.39 -25.59
CA SER A 222 -24.93 -4.45 -24.66
C SER A 222 -23.88 -5.17 -23.82
N GLU A 223 -22.66 -4.65 -23.78
CA GLU A 223 -21.73 -5.09 -22.75
C GLU A 223 -22.30 -4.65 -21.39
N GLN A 224 -22.77 -5.63 -20.60
CA GLN A 224 -22.84 -5.42 -19.16
C GLN A 224 -21.44 -4.98 -18.75
N PRO A 225 -21.25 -3.88 -18.02
CA PRO A 225 -19.92 -3.42 -17.63
C PRO A 225 -19.41 -4.34 -16.50
N ILE A 226 -19.21 -5.63 -16.81
CA ILE A 226 -18.94 -6.70 -15.84
C ILE A 226 -17.68 -6.36 -15.04
N ASP A 227 -16.65 -5.83 -15.71
CA ASP A 227 -15.40 -5.47 -15.06
C ASP A 227 -15.55 -4.21 -14.19
N MET A 228 -16.39 -3.24 -14.59
CA MET A 228 -16.78 -2.13 -13.72
C MET A 228 -17.58 -2.61 -12.51
N CYS A 229 -18.53 -3.53 -12.70
CA CYS A 229 -19.32 -4.11 -11.60
C CYS A 229 -18.44 -4.90 -10.62
N LYS A 230 -17.48 -5.68 -11.15
CA LYS A 230 -16.47 -6.38 -10.33
C LYS A 230 -15.61 -5.39 -9.57
N TYR A 231 -15.16 -4.32 -10.23
CA TYR A 231 -14.38 -3.27 -9.58
C TYR A 231 -15.17 -2.54 -8.50
N ILE A 232 -16.44 -2.22 -8.74
CA ILE A 232 -17.31 -1.60 -7.73
C ILE A 232 -17.47 -2.52 -6.51
N ALA A 233 -17.59 -3.83 -6.75
CA ALA A 233 -17.72 -4.83 -5.68
C ALA A 233 -16.40 -5.03 -4.91
N ASP A 234 -15.26 -5.04 -5.60
CA ASP A 234 -13.93 -5.19 -5.02
C ASP A 234 -12.90 -4.33 -5.79
N PRO A 235 -12.68 -3.06 -5.39
CA PRO A 235 -11.72 -2.19 -6.04
C PRO A 235 -10.28 -2.68 -5.88
N SER A 236 -10.01 -3.56 -4.90
CA SER A 236 -8.66 -4.08 -4.67
C SER A 236 -8.18 -5.02 -5.78
N MET A 237 -9.10 -5.55 -6.60
CA MET A 237 -8.80 -6.53 -7.66
C MET A 237 -7.72 -6.07 -8.65
N VAL A 238 -7.57 -4.77 -8.86
CA VAL A 238 -6.56 -4.20 -9.76
C VAL A 238 -5.13 -4.30 -9.19
N ASN A 239 -5.00 -4.48 -7.88
CA ASN A 239 -3.72 -4.61 -7.17
C ASN A 239 -3.28 -6.08 -7.02
N ILE A 240 -4.10 -7.04 -7.47
CA ILE A 240 -3.83 -8.47 -7.33
C ILE A 240 -3.05 -8.95 -8.54
N PHE A 241 -2.06 -9.81 -8.36
CA PHE A 241 -1.30 -10.45 -9.42
C PHE A 241 -0.96 -11.89 -9.06
N SER A 242 -0.63 -12.67 -10.08
CA SER A 242 -0.19 -14.06 -9.99
C SER A 242 1.25 -14.19 -10.49
N LEU A 243 1.89 -15.34 -10.23
CA LEU A 243 3.21 -15.60 -10.80
C LEU A 243 3.21 -15.64 -12.33
N PHE A 244 2.07 -15.99 -12.94
CA PHE A 244 1.90 -15.99 -14.40
C PHE A 244 2.06 -14.58 -14.98
N ASP A 245 1.59 -13.56 -14.26
CA ASP A 245 1.72 -12.16 -14.69
C ASP A 245 3.19 -11.69 -14.75
N LEU A 246 4.12 -12.43 -14.12
CA LEU A 246 5.54 -12.10 -14.00
C LEU A 246 6.47 -13.03 -14.79
N GLU A 247 5.94 -13.85 -15.71
CA GLU A 247 6.73 -14.83 -16.47
C GLU A 247 7.85 -14.21 -17.32
N HIS A 248 7.70 -12.94 -17.71
CA HIS A 248 8.69 -12.21 -18.50
C HIS A 248 9.77 -11.51 -17.65
N CYS A 249 9.63 -11.52 -16.32
CA CYS A 249 10.58 -10.91 -15.40
C CYS A 249 11.71 -11.88 -15.00
N SER A 250 12.81 -11.33 -14.48
CA SER A 250 13.92 -12.14 -13.96
C SER A 250 13.45 -13.01 -12.79
N LYS A 251 13.40 -14.34 -12.99
CA LYS A 251 12.95 -15.28 -11.97
C LYS A 251 13.73 -15.19 -10.64
N PRO A 252 15.07 -15.12 -10.63
CA PRO A 252 15.83 -14.93 -9.37
C PRO A 252 15.44 -13.66 -8.61
N LEU A 253 15.13 -12.58 -9.34
CA LEU A 253 14.67 -11.33 -8.75
C LEU A 253 13.24 -11.48 -8.19
N VAL A 254 12.32 -12.05 -8.96
CA VAL A 254 10.94 -12.30 -8.53
C VAL A 254 10.92 -13.15 -7.25
N ASP A 255 11.68 -14.24 -7.21
CA ASP A 255 11.79 -15.10 -6.04
C ASP A 255 12.33 -14.32 -4.83
N THR A 256 13.37 -13.49 -5.02
CA THR A 256 13.93 -12.64 -3.97
C THR A 256 12.92 -11.63 -3.44
N VAL A 257 12.22 -10.93 -4.34
CA VAL A 257 11.21 -9.91 -4.02
C VAL A 257 10.05 -10.54 -3.26
N LEU A 258 9.53 -11.66 -3.74
CA LEU A 258 8.44 -12.36 -3.06
C LEU A 258 8.88 -12.94 -1.72
N GLU A 259 10.12 -13.41 -1.57
CA GLU A 259 10.63 -13.87 -0.28
C GLU A 259 10.75 -12.73 0.74
N LYS A 260 11.31 -11.58 0.32
CA LYS A 260 11.68 -10.48 1.22
C LYS A 260 10.53 -9.50 1.48
N LEU A 261 9.75 -9.19 0.46
CA LEU A 261 8.75 -8.12 0.49
C LEU A 261 7.32 -8.65 0.67
N THR A 262 7.13 -9.96 0.77
CA THR A 262 5.81 -10.55 1.06
C THR A 262 5.57 -10.75 2.54
N ILE A 263 4.34 -10.44 2.96
CA ILE A 263 3.80 -10.75 4.28
C ILE A 263 2.59 -11.68 4.18
N THR A 264 2.50 -12.55 5.17
CA THR A 264 1.35 -13.42 5.45
C THR A 264 0.81 -13.09 6.83
N SER A 265 -0.41 -13.52 7.15
CA SER A 265 -0.88 -13.41 8.53
C SER A 265 0.03 -14.20 9.47
N SER A 266 0.51 -13.55 10.53
CA SER A 266 1.38 -14.13 11.54
C SER A 266 1.16 -13.42 12.87
N VAL A 267 0.92 -14.17 13.94
CA VAL A 267 0.67 -13.60 15.26
C VAL A 267 1.89 -12.82 15.75
N ASP A 268 1.70 -11.52 16.03
CA ASP A 268 2.70 -10.68 16.69
C ASP A 268 2.02 -9.96 17.86
N LYS A 269 2.30 -10.43 19.08
CA LYS A 269 1.72 -9.86 20.31
C LYS A 269 2.25 -8.48 20.64
N ASN A 270 3.37 -8.07 20.04
CA ASN A 270 4.05 -6.82 20.36
C ASN A 270 3.54 -5.64 19.52
N PHE A 271 2.96 -5.86 18.34
CA PHE A 271 2.43 -4.77 17.50
C PHE A 271 1.05 -4.28 18.00
N LEU A 272 0.99 -3.05 18.51
CA LEU A 272 -0.18 -2.47 19.19
C LEU A 272 -0.34 -0.96 18.99
N PHE A 273 0.71 -0.18 18.71
CA PHE A 273 0.65 1.28 18.68
C PHE A 273 1.09 1.86 17.33
N PHE A 274 0.64 3.08 17.02
CA PHE A 274 1.07 3.82 15.81
C PHE A 274 2.58 4.12 15.79
N SER A 275 3.21 4.20 16.97
CA SER A 275 4.66 4.46 17.12
C SER A 275 5.54 3.27 16.73
N GLN A 276 4.96 2.08 16.60
CA GLN A 276 5.71 0.87 16.32
C GLN A 276 5.89 0.68 14.81
N PRO A 277 7.02 0.06 14.38
CA PRO A 277 7.25 -0.20 12.97
C PRO A 277 6.13 -1.05 12.37
N ASN A 278 5.41 -0.47 11.40
CA ASN A 278 4.43 -1.22 10.64
C ASN A 278 5.15 -2.13 9.63
N GLN A 279 4.87 -3.42 9.69
CA GLN A 279 5.55 -4.43 8.88
C GLN A 279 5.24 -4.26 7.38
N LEU A 280 4.06 -3.72 7.05
CA LEU A 280 3.59 -3.52 5.68
C LEU A 280 4.44 -2.52 4.90
N TYR A 281 5.14 -1.59 5.56
CA TYR A 281 6.04 -0.66 4.86
C TYR A 281 7.29 -1.34 4.33
N LYS A 282 7.75 -2.39 4.99
CA LYS A 282 8.89 -3.21 4.55
C LYS A 282 8.44 -4.40 3.69
N LYS A 283 7.20 -4.84 3.88
CA LYS A 283 6.60 -5.97 3.19
C LYS A 283 5.26 -5.59 2.55
N PRO A 284 5.27 -4.77 1.49
CA PRO A 284 4.07 -4.22 0.88
C PRO A 284 3.33 -5.20 -0.06
N ILE A 285 3.76 -6.45 -0.13
CA ILE A 285 3.07 -7.51 -0.89
C ILE A 285 2.36 -8.42 0.11
N TYR A 286 1.04 -8.56 0.01
CA TYR A 286 0.26 -9.50 0.82
C TYR A 286 0.01 -10.78 0.03
N LYS A 287 0.26 -11.94 0.65
CA LYS A 287 -0.07 -13.23 0.03
C LYS A 287 -1.48 -13.68 0.44
N LEU A 288 -2.34 -13.82 -0.55
CA LEU A 288 -3.72 -14.28 -0.39
C LEU A 288 -3.77 -15.81 -0.24
N LEU A 289 -4.86 -16.30 0.36
CA LEU A 289 -5.09 -17.74 0.56
C LEU A 289 -5.29 -18.50 -0.75
N ASP A 290 -5.79 -17.83 -1.79
CA ASP A 290 -5.98 -18.39 -3.13
C ASP A 290 -4.66 -18.58 -3.90
N GLY A 291 -3.52 -18.20 -3.32
CA GLY A 291 -2.19 -18.30 -3.91
C GLY A 291 -1.77 -17.08 -4.73
N ASN A 292 -2.64 -16.09 -4.91
CA ASN A 292 -2.29 -14.82 -5.53
C ASN A 292 -1.58 -13.89 -4.54
N TYR A 293 -1.06 -12.79 -5.08
CA TYR A 293 -0.39 -11.73 -4.34
C TYR A 293 -1.13 -10.42 -4.55
N MET A 294 -1.14 -9.55 -3.55
CA MET A 294 -1.76 -8.23 -3.62
C MET A 294 -0.76 -7.16 -3.21
N ILE A 295 -0.56 -6.16 -4.07
CA ILE A 295 0.21 -4.97 -3.72
C ILE A 295 -0.68 -4.08 -2.86
N ILE A 296 -0.17 -3.66 -1.70
CA ILE A 296 -0.95 -2.82 -0.77
C ILE A 296 -0.97 -1.37 -1.26
N ASP A 297 0.19 -0.86 -1.70
CA ASP A 297 0.36 0.46 -2.29
C ASP A 297 1.64 0.45 -3.14
N HIS A 298 1.55 0.90 -4.39
CA HIS A 298 2.66 0.88 -5.34
C HIS A 298 3.82 1.80 -4.91
N ARG A 299 3.52 2.91 -4.24
CA ARG A 299 4.54 3.86 -3.80
C ARG A 299 5.34 3.29 -2.62
N VAL A 300 4.68 2.56 -1.72
CA VAL A 300 5.35 1.79 -0.66
C VAL A 300 6.17 0.64 -1.25
N LEU A 301 5.66 -0.03 -2.30
CA LEU A 301 6.41 -1.06 -3.02
C LEU A 301 7.73 -0.53 -3.58
N LEU A 302 7.72 0.63 -4.26
CA LEU A 302 8.92 1.23 -4.81
C LEU A 302 9.97 1.53 -3.72
N ASN A 303 9.53 2.07 -2.58
CA ASN A 303 10.40 2.32 -1.44
C ASN A 303 11.00 1.01 -0.88
N ALA A 304 10.18 -0.03 -0.71
CA ALA A 304 10.63 -1.33 -0.21
C ALA A 304 11.62 -2.01 -1.18
N MET A 305 11.42 -1.86 -2.49
CA MET A 305 12.36 -2.34 -3.51
C MET A 305 13.69 -1.57 -3.47
N SER A 306 13.66 -0.26 -3.28
CA SER A 306 14.87 0.56 -3.07
C SER A 306 15.63 0.11 -1.82
N ASP A 307 14.93 -0.15 -0.71
CA ASP A 307 15.54 -0.63 0.53
C ASP A 307 16.15 -2.04 0.36
N LEU A 308 15.46 -2.93 -0.35
CA LEU A 308 15.98 -4.26 -0.71
C LEU A 308 17.29 -4.14 -1.51
N LEU A 309 17.34 -3.25 -2.49
CA LEU A 309 18.54 -3.02 -3.29
C LEU A 309 19.68 -2.46 -2.45
N GLN A 310 19.39 -1.55 -1.52
CA GLN A 310 20.37 -1.05 -0.54
C GLN A 310 20.93 -2.17 0.34
N GLU A 311 20.06 -3.04 0.86
CA GLU A 311 20.43 -4.21 1.66
C GLU A 311 21.36 -5.12 0.86
N LYS A 312 20.96 -5.49 -0.36
CA LYS A 312 21.71 -6.38 -1.24
C LYS A 312 23.05 -5.79 -1.65
N CYS A 313 23.12 -4.50 -1.94
CA CYS A 313 24.39 -3.81 -2.18
C CYS A 313 25.30 -3.83 -0.94
N SER A 314 24.73 -3.74 0.26
CA SER A 314 25.51 -3.78 1.50
C SER A 314 26.12 -5.16 1.79
N GLU A 315 25.56 -6.23 1.23
CA GLU A 315 26.11 -7.60 1.31
C GLU A 315 27.35 -7.79 0.42
N ILE A 316 27.38 -7.14 -0.75
CA ILE A 316 28.48 -7.28 -1.74
C ILE A 316 29.61 -6.26 -1.53
N ILE A 317 29.30 -5.08 -1.00
CA ILE A 317 30.25 -3.98 -0.89
C ILE A 317 31.06 -4.10 0.41
N LYS A 318 32.34 -4.46 0.27
CA LYS A 318 33.30 -4.49 1.40
C LYS A 318 33.50 -3.12 2.06
N ASN A 319 33.39 -2.03 1.30
CA ASN A 319 33.55 -0.66 1.80
C ASN A 319 32.24 0.13 1.70
N LYS A 320 31.49 0.19 2.81
CA LYS A 320 30.19 0.88 2.91
C LYS A 320 30.22 2.34 2.42
N ASN A 321 31.37 3.00 2.45
CA ASN A 321 31.52 4.36 1.95
C ASN A 321 31.29 4.49 0.44
N ARG A 322 31.32 3.39 -0.35
CA ARG A 322 31.01 3.46 -1.80
C ARG A 322 29.56 3.89 -2.04
N ILE A 323 28.59 3.36 -1.27
CA ILE A 323 27.18 3.74 -1.40
C ILE A 323 26.99 5.20 -0.97
N THR A 324 27.57 5.59 0.18
CA THR A 324 27.49 6.97 0.68
C THR A 324 28.06 7.96 -0.34
N LYS A 325 29.24 7.68 -0.91
CA LYS A 325 29.85 8.54 -1.94
C LYS A 325 29.01 8.64 -3.22
N ALA A 326 28.39 7.54 -3.66
CA ALA A 326 27.48 7.57 -4.81
C ALA A 326 26.28 8.49 -4.53
N ARG A 327 25.72 8.42 -3.31
CA ARG A 327 24.64 9.29 -2.86
C ARG A 327 25.02 10.75 -2.79
N ASP A 328 26.17 11.06 -2.20
CA ASP A 328 26.63 12.44 -2.07
C ASP A 328 26.86 13.07 -3.46
N LYS A 329 27.46 12.31 -4.39
CA LYS A 329 27.68 12.74 -5.77
C LYS A 329 26.38 12.94 -6.55
N TYR A 330 25.38 12.08 -6.33
CA TYR A 330 24.05 12.26 -6.91
C TYR A 330 23.40 13.56 -6.43
N LEU A 331 23.42 13.79 -5.11
CA LEU A 331 22.85 15.01 -4.51
C LEU A 331 23.57 16.27 -4.99
N GLU A 332 24.90 16.26 -5.05
CA GLU A 332 25.71 17.37 -5.55
C GLU A 332 25.31 17.76 -6.98
N ARG A 333 25.22 16.77 -7.89
CA ARG A 333 24.79 16.99 -9.28
C ARG A 333 23.37 17.54 -9.38
N LYS A 334 22.44 17.03 -8.56
CA LYS A 334 21.05 17.47 -8.56
C LYS A 334 20.91 18.90 -8.06
N ILE A 335 21.64 19.25 -7.00
CA ILE A 335 21.71 20.61 -6.48
C ILE A 335 22.29 21.52 -7.56
N GLU A 336 23.44 21.17 -8.15
CA GLU A 336 24.06 21.95 -9.22
C GLU A 336 23.10 22.20 -10.39
N GLN A 337 22.38 21.17 -10.84
CA GLN A 337 21.40 21.28 -11.92
C GLN A 337 20.24 22.22 -11.54
N LEU A 338 19.72 22.10 -10.32
CA LEU A 338 18.65 22.98 -9.82
C LEU A 338 19.11 24.45 -9.76
N PHE A 339 20.34 24.70 -9.29
CA PHE A 339 20.93 26.03 -9.32
C PHE A 339 21.09 26.54 -10.76
N LYS A 340 21.59 25.70 -11.68
CA LYS A 340 21.70 26.09 -13.10
C LYS A 340 20.36 26.44 -13.72
N ASP A 341 19.30 25.71 -13.39
CA ASP A 341 17.97 25.97 -13.97
C ASP A 341 17.27 27.15 -13.29
N PHE A 342 17.48 27.36 -11.99
CA PHE A 342 16.89 28.49 -11.26
C PHE A 342 17.54 29.83 -11.60
N TYR A 343 18.86 29.85 -11.87
CA TYR A 343 19.62 31.05 -12.19
C TYR A 343 19.84 31.26 -13.71
N LYS A 344 19.14 30.49 -14.56
CA LYS A 344 18.91 30.85 -15.97
C LYS A 344 17.89 31.97 -16.05
#